data_AF-A0A846TP37-F1
#
_entry.id   AF-A0A846TP37-F1
#
_cell.length_a   1.000
_cell.length_b   1.000
_cell.length_c   1.000
_cell.angle_alpha   90.00
_cell.angle_beta   90.00
_cell.angle_gamma   90.00
#
_symmetry.space_group_name_H-M   'P 1'
#
loop_
_entity.id
_entity.type
_entity.pdbx_description
1 polymer ?
#
loop_
_entity_poly.entity_id
_entity_poly.type
_entity_poly.pdbx_seq_one_letter_code
_entity_poly.pdbx_strand_id
1 'polypeptide(L)'
;MEVEKSRVEANQKPMLQKYLFPITIISSILISGSTGYLTSQIAVNNSVGDSTEIISMKKQVNEARDQSLKVIETELPKIISDLDQYNQDINLLVDNVEWLKGNLAPIRDAIGKFGTAITVVRGVNTLVGLPSVSKISTDLAFLQIQLDEIDSLLFRLENLTLIQQEISDSHRKLNSLFEEYQKEKDIELLFRIEKELDSNLIYQIEDLRSSTVEAHKVLELSSSVLTTVNKTRSLFSSIQEMGKSAIDAIQFWKEDEGGSEMEAESMEKELVASIDRIEKLPRELTQRSKSSITSISLVQKELQTIKIAELISSE
;
A
#
# COMPACT_ATOMS: atom_id res chain seq x y z
N MET A 1 4.13 -29.21 -80.05
CA MET A 1 4.38 -27.85 -79.54
C MET A 1 3.58 -27.67 -78.27
N GLU A 2 4.20 -27.03 -77.29
CA GLU A 2 4.05 -27.21 -75.85
C GLU A 2 2.80 -26.58 -75.21
N VAL A 3 2.44 -27.14 -74.06
CA VAL A 3 1.54 -26.55 -73.06
C VAL A 3 2.35 -25.54 -72.25
N GLU A 4 1.92 -24.27 -72.19
CA GLU A 4 2.49 -23.28 -71.26
C GLU A 4 1.49 -22.75 -70.24
N LYS A 5 2.05 -22.59 -69.04
CA LYS A 5 1.49 -22.45 -67.68
C LYS A 5 0.85 -21.08 -67.34
N SER A 6 -0.24 -21.17 -66.57
CA SER A 6 -0.64 -20.40 -65.37
C SER A 6 -0.29 -18.90 -65.18
N ARG A 7 -1.27 -18.13 -64.67
CA ARG A 7 -1.10 -17.33 -63.43
C ARG A 7 -2.43 -17.01 -62.74
N VAL A 8 -2.46 -17.27 -61.44
CA VAL A 8 -3.48 -16.93 -60.43
C VAL A 8 -2.97 -15.73 -59.63
N GLU A 9 -3.93 -14.90 -59.18
CA GLU A 9 -3.90 -13.91 -58.07
C GLU A 9 -3.12 -12.60 -58.16
N ALA A 10 -3.83 -11.53 -57.79
CA ALA A 10 -3.31 -10.49 -56.90
C ALA A 10 -4.38 -10.20 -55.83
N ASN A 11 -4.45 -11.08 -54.82
CA ASN A 11 -5.15 -10.82 -53.57
C ASN A 11 -4.45 -9.65 -52.85
N GLN A 12 -5.23 -8.65 -52.44
CA GLN A 12 -4.76 -7.55 -51.60
C GLN A 12 -4.30 -8.11 -50.25
N LYS A 13 -3.02 -7.94 -49.94
CA LYS A 13 -2.46 -8.27 -48.62
C LYS A 13 -3.11 -7.39 -47.55
N PRO A 14 -3.66 -7.95 -46.46
CA PRO A 14 -4.02 -7.15 -45.29
C PRO A 14 -2.78 -6.72 -44.53
N MET A 15 -2.85 -5.50 -44.00
CA MET A 15 -1.81 -4.70 -43.34
C MET A 15 -1.42 -5.23 -41.93
N LEU A 16 -1.42 -6.55 -41.71
CA LEU A 16 -1.23 -7.19 -40.40
C LEU A 16 0.23 -7.58 -40.06
N GLN A 17 1.21 -7.06 -40.81
CA GLN A 17 2.63 -7.35 -40.53
C GLN A 17 3.33 -6.33 -39.62
N LYS A 18 2.62 -5.37 -39.03
CA LYS A 18 3.26 -4.30 -38.23
C LYS A 18 3.11 -4.41 -36.71
N TYR A 19 2.48 -5.46 -36.19
CA TYR A 19 2.26 -5.65 -34.74
C TYR A 19 2.69 -7.03 -34.20
N LEU A 20 3.61 -7.72 -34.85
CA LEU A 20 4.33 -8.83 -34.22
C LEU A 20 5.44 -8.27 -33.34
N PHE A 21 5.09 -7.81 -32.14
CA PHE A 21 6.05 -7.84 -31.05
C PHE A 21 6.26 -9.30 -30.65
N PRO A 22 7.52 -9.76 -30.49
CA PRO A 22 7.81 -11.13 -30.10
C PRO A 22 7.29 -11.35 -28.67
N ILE A 23 6.22 -12.14 -28.55
CA ILE A 23 5.77 -12.68 -27.27
C ILE A 23 6.88 -13.62 -26.80
N THR A 24 7.74 -13.10 -25.93
CA THR A 24 8.75 -13.91 -25.25
C THR A 24 7.99 -14.67 -24.16
N ILE A 25 7.54 -15.88 -24.48
CA ILE A 25 7.00 -16.83 -23.50
C ILE A 25 8.17 -17.19 -22.59
N ILE A 26 8.30 -16.49 -21.46
CA ILE A 26 9.19 -16.93 -20.39
C ILE A 26 8.53 -18.16 -19.77
N SER A 27 9.00 -19.30 -20.26
CA SER A 27 8.87 -20.61 -19.68
C SER A 27 9.29 -20.58 -18.21
N SER A 28 8.32 -20.62 -17.30
CA SER A 28 8.53 -20.90 -15.87
C SER A 28 7.28 -21.49 -15.24
N ILE A 29 7.03 -22.77 -15.54
CA ILE A 29 6.65 -23.82 -14.57
C ILE A 29 5.38 -23.53 -13.72
N LEU A 30 4.21 -23.70 -14.35
CA LEU A 30 3.22 -24.76 -14.07
C LEU A 30 2.02 -24.49 -14.97
N ILE A 31 2.29 -24.64 -16.27
CA ILE A 31 1.26 -24.83 -17.27
C ILE A 31 0.58 -26.14 -16.89
N SER A 32 -0.65 -26.06 -16.38
CA SER A 32 -1.55 -27.20 -16.35
C SER A 32 -1.48 -27.84 -17.74
N GLY A 33 -1.01 -29.09 -17.81
CA GLY A 33 -0.40 -29.72 -19.00
C GLY A 33 -1.25 -29.79 -20.28
N SER A 34 -2.44 -29.20 -20.32
CA SER A 34 -3.28 -29.05 -21.51
C SER A 34 -2.90 -27.85 -22.37
N THR A 35 -2.59 -26.67 -21.81
CA THR A 35 -2.47 -25.43 -22.62
C THR A 35 -1.14 -25.27 -23.35
N GLY A 36 -0.03 -25.73 -22.77
CA GLY A 36 1.30 -25.66 -23.40
C GLY A 36 1.48 -26.61 -24.59
N TYR A 37 0.71 -27.70 -24.63
CA TYR A 37 0.69 -28.63 -25.75
C TYR A 37 -0.06 -28.04 -26.96
N LEU A 38 -1.12 -27.25 -26.71
CA LEU A 38 -1.99 -26.69 -27.76
C LEU A 38 -1.28 -25.61 -28.61
N THR A 39 -0.49 -24.71 -28.00
CA THR A 39 0.29 -23.71 -28.75
C THR A 39 1.38 -24.32 -29.63
N SER A 40 1.92 -25.49 -29.24
CA SER A 40 2.93 -26.20 -30.04
C SER A 40 2.34 -26.91 -31.26
N GLN A 41 1.07 -27.32 -31.22
CA GLN A 41 0.39 -27.99 -32.34
C GLN A 41 -0.10 -26.99 -33.40
N ILE A 42 -0.51 -25.78 -32.98
CA ILE A 42 -0.95 -24.72 -33.91
C ILE A 42 0.22 -24.21 -34.77
N ALA A 43 1.44 -24.16 -34.23
CA ALA A 43 2.63 -23.79 -35.00
C ALA A 43 3.11 -24.89 -35.97
N VAL A 44 2.67 -26.14 -35.79
CA VAL A 44 3.16 -27.31 -36.54
C VAL A 44 2.14 -27.83 -37.57
N ASN A 45 0.83 -27.64 -37.38
CA ASN A 45 -0.20 -28.16 -38.28
C ASN A 45 -0.66 -27.14 -39.35
N ASN A 46 0.24 -26.82 -40.29
CA ASN A 46 -0.12 -26.36 -41.64
C ASN A 46 -0.39 -27.53 -42.61
N SER A 47 -0.66 -28.72 -42.06
CA SER A 47 -0.89 -29.96 -42.79
C SER A 47 -2.35 -30.37 -42.62
N VAL A 48 -3.04 -30.53 -43.75
CA VAL A 48 -4.41 -31.06 -43.89
C VAL A 48 -4.67 -32.20 -42.88
N GLY A 49 -5.41 -31.89 -41.81
CA GLY A 49 -5.58 -32.76 -40.64
C GLY A 49 -7.04 -32.77 -40.17
N ASP A 50 -7.50 -33.97 -39.84
CA ASP A 50 -8.86 -34.45 -39.64
C ASP A 50 -9.85 -33.46 -38.95
N SER A 51 -11.02 -33.23 -39.56
CA SER A 51 -12.09 -32.37 -39.02
C SER A 51 -12.49 -32.73 -37.57
N THR A 52 -12.30 -33.99 -37.20
CA THR A 52 -12.56 -34.54 -35.87
C THR A 52 -11.60 -34.00 -34.80
N GLU A 53 -10.34 -33.73 -35.15
CA GLU A 53 -9.32 -33.19 -34.25
C GLU A 53 -9.57 -31.71 -33.96
N ILE A 54 -9.94 -30.93 -34.99
CA ILE A 54 -10.34 -29.52 -34.86
C ILE A 54 -11.60 -29.37 -33.98
N ILE A 55 -12.61 -30.24 -34.17
CA ILE A 55 -13.83 -30.23 -33.35
C ILE A 55 -13.52 -30.58 -31.88
N SER A 56 -12.65 -31.57 -31.64
CA SER A 56 -12.21 -31.94 -30.28
C SER A 56 -11.46 -30.81 -29.60
N MET A 57 -10.55 -30.14 -30.32
CA MET A 57 -9.82 -28.97 -29.81
C MET A 57 -10.76 -27.82 -29.47
N LYS A 58 -11.70 -27.46 -30.35
CA LYS A 58 -12.68 -26.40 -30.11
C LYS A 58 -13.54 -26.68 -28.87
N LYS A 59 -13.92 -27.95 -28.66
CA LYS A 59 -14.65 -28.37 -27.45
C LYS A 59 -13.83 -28.18 -26.18
N GLN A 60 -12.57 -28.65 -26.16
CA GLN A 60 -11.70 -28.50 -24.98
C GLN A 60 -11.40 -27.04 -24.65
N VAL A 61 -11.21 -26.21 -25.68
CA VAL A 61 -10.98 -24.77 -25.54
C VAL A 61 -12.22 -24.07 -24.95
N ASN A 62 -13.43 -24.42 -25.41
CA ASN A 62 -14.67 -23.90 -24.84
C ASN A 62 -14.87 -24.35 -23.38
N GLU A 63 -14.57 -25.60 -23.06
CA GLU A 63 -14.64 -26.10 -21.68
C GLU A 63 -13.66 -25.36 -20.75
N ALA A 64 -12.43 -25.09 -21.22
CA ALA A 64 -11.46 -24.30 -20.48
C ALA A 64 -11.92 -22.86 -20.29
N ARG A 65 -12.46 -22.21 -21.34
CA ARG A 65 -13.05 -20.87 -21.29
C ARG A 65 -14.16 -20.78 -20.24
N ASP A 66 -15.09 -21.74 -20.24
CA ASP A 66 -16.21 -21.76 -19.29
C ASP A 66 -15.75 -21.99 -17.84
N GLN A 67 -14.68 -22.77 -17.64
CA GLN A 67 -14.06 -22.94 -16.32
C GLN A 67 -13.36 -21.65 -15.86
N SER A 68 -12.59 -21.01 -16.74
CA SER A 68 -11.92 -19.73 -16.47
C SER A 68 -12.93 -18.64 -16.11
N LEU A 69 -14.05 -18.55 -16.84
CA LEU A 69 -15.12 -17.60 -16.54
C LEU A 69 -15.68 -17.79 -15.11
N LYS A 70 -15.92 -19.03 -14.68
CA LYS A 70 -16.40 -19.31 -13.31
C LYS A 70 -15.40 -18.88 -12.24
N VAL A 71 -14.11 -19.08 -12.48
CA VAL A 71 -13.06 -18.64 -11.56
C VAL A 71 -13.04 -17.12 -11.48
N ILE A 72 -13.06 -16.43 -12.62
CA ILE A 72 -13.10 -14.96 -12.68
C ILE A 72 -14.33 -14.41 -11.96
N GLU A 73 -15.51 -14.98 -12.20
CA GLU A 73 -16.75 -14.58 -11.54
C GLU A 73 -16.77 -14.84 -10.03
N THR A 74 -15.92 -15.74 -9.55
CA THR A 74 -15.76 -16.03 -8.11
C THR A 74 -14.74 -15.12 -7.45
N GLU A 75 -13.65 -14.77 -8.15
CA GLU A 75 -12.53 -14.01 -7.58
C GLU A 75 -12.70 -12.50 -7.69
N LEU A 76 -13.29 -11.98 -8.77
CA LEU A 76 -13.50 -10.52 -8.93
C LEU A 76 -14.30 -9.87 -7.79
N PRO A 77 -15.40 -10.47 -7.29
CA PRO A 77 -16.11 -9.93 -6.14
C PRO A 77 -15.25 -9.83 -4.89
N LYS A 78 -14.31 -10.78 -4.69
CA LYS A 78 -13.39 -10.76 -3.54
C LYS A 78 -12.41 -9.61 -3.64
N ILE A 79 -11.82 -9.41 -4.82
CA ILE A 79 -10.91 -8.29 -5.09
C ILE A 79 -11.62 -6.96 -4.84
N ILE A 80 -12.85 -6.79 -5.36
CA ILE A 80 -13.64 -5.57 -5.16
C ILE A 80 -13.94 -5.35 -3.67
N SER A 81 -14.35 -6.40 -2.95
CA SER A 81 -14.59 -6.32 -1.50
C SER A 81 -13.34 -5.97 -0.70
N ASP A 82 -12.18 -6.51 -1.09
CA ASP A 82 -10.91 -6.19 -0.43
C ASP A 82 -10.52 -4.72 -0.67
N LEU A 83 -10.78 -4.18 -1.87
CA LEU A 83 -10.56 -2.77 -2.19
C LEU A 83 -11.43 -1.82 -1.39
N ASP A 84 -12.69 -2.19 -1.11
CA ASP A 84 -13.53 -1.43 -0.18
C ASP A 84 -12.89 -1.38 1.22
N GLN A 85 -12.42 -2.53 1.72
CA GLN A 85 -11.76 -2.59 3.02
C GLN A 85 -10.43 -1.81 3.04
N TYR A 86 -9.65 -1.83 1.95
CA TYR A 86 -8.45 -1.00 1.86
C TYR A 86 -8.77 0.50 1.92
N ASN A 87 -9.86 0.95 1.31
CA ASN A 87 -10.28 2.35 1.43
C ASN A 87 -10.62 2.72 2.88
N GLN A 88 -11.30 1.84 3.62
CA GLN A 88 -11.60 2.06 5.04
C GLN A 88 -10.33 2.14 5.88
N ASP A 89 -9.40 1.21 5.66
CA ASP A 89 -8.13 1.17 6.39
C ASP A 89 -7.27 2.41 6.09
N ILE A 90 -7.21 2.84 4.82
CA ILE A 90 -6.47 4.06 4.43
C ILE A 90 -7.05 5.30 5.07
N ASN A 91 -8.38 5.45 5.10
CA ASN A 91 -9.02 6.59 5.76
C ASN A 91 -8.59 6.69 7.23
N LEU A 92 -8.60 5.56 7.93
CA LEU A 92 -8.14 5.50 9.32
C LEU A 92 -6.65 5.88 9.46
N LEU A 93 -5.79 5.47 8.53
CA LEU A 93 -4.38 5.85 8.56
C LEU A 93 -4.17 7.35 8.28
N VAL A 94 -4.87 7.90 7.28
CA VAL A 94 -4.81 9.33 6.93
C VAL A 94 -5.22 10.19 8.12
N ASP A 95 -6.36 9.87 8.75
CA ASP A 95 -6.88 10.60 9.91
C ASP A 95 -5.88 10.61 11.08
N ASN A 96 -5.29 9.44 11.40
CA ASN A 96 -4.31 9.33 12.49
C ASN A 96 -3.00 10.08 12.18
N VAL A 97 -2.52 10.03 10.94
CA VAL A 97 -1.30 10.73 10.52
C VAL A 97 -1.51 12.24 10.51
N GLU A 98 -2.66 12.72 10.04
CA GLU A 98 -3.00 14.15 10.04
C GLU A 98 -3.15 14.68 11.46
N TRP A 99 -3.87 13.95 12.33
CA TRP A 99 -3.98 14.27 13.75
C TRP A 99 -2.59 14.37 14.39
N LEU A 100 -1.70 13.41 14.12
CA LEU A 100 -0.37 13.44 14.72
C LEU A 100 0.47 14.62 14.22
N LYS A 101 0.43 14.94 12.91
CA LYS A 101 1.12 16.12 12.36
C LYS A 101 0.69 17.40 13.07
N GLY A 102 -0.61 17.56 13.37
CA GLY A 102 -1.14 18.70 14.12
C GLY A 102 -0.69 18.74 15.59
N ASN A 103 -0.57 17.58 16.24
CA ASN A 103 -0.30 17.49 17.68
C ASN A 103 1.18 17.38 18.06
N LEU A 104 2.10 17.18 17.11
CA LEU A 104 3.54 17.16 17.38
C LEU A 104 4.15 18.56 17.57
N ALA A 105 3.54 19.63 17.06
CA ALA A 105 4.09 20.98 17.18
C ALA A 105 4.25 21.46 18.64
N PRO A 106 3.23 21.34 19.53
CA PRO A 106 3.38 21.67 20.94
C PRO A 106 4.48 20.87 21.66
N ILE A 107 4.67 19.61 21.27
CA ILE A 107 5.71 18.72 21.84
C ILE A 107 7.12 19.24 21.48
N ARG A 108 7.33 19.65 20.23
CA ARG A 108 8.59 20.27 19.79
C ARG A 108 8.88 21.57 20.55
N ASP A 109 7.87 22.41 20.72
CA ASP A 109 8.00 23.67 21.46
C ASP A 109 8.40 23.42 22.94
N ALA A 110 7.79 22.43 23.59
CA ALA A 110 8.13 22.04 24.95
C ALA A 110 9.58 21.55 25.08
N ILE A 111 10.05 20.72 24.14
CA ILE A 111 11.44 20.23 24.11
C ILE A 111 12.43 21.38 23.90
N GLY A 112 12.13 22.32 23.02
CA GLY A 112 12.96 23.53 22.81
C GLY A 112 13.08 24.38 24.08
N LYS A 113 11.98 24.53 24.83
CA LYS A 113 11.98 25.22 26.13
C LYS A 113 12.84 24.49 27.16
N PHE A 114 12.74 23.17 27.26
CA PHE A 114 13.60 22.37 28.16
C PHE A 114 15.08 22.47 27.79
N GLY A 115 15.42 22.40 26.50
CA GLY A 115 16.80 22.50 26.03
C GLY A 115 17.46 23.84 26.39
N THR A 116 16.70 24.93 26.23
CA THR A 116 17.11 26.27 26.67
C THR A 116 17.32 26.30 28.19
N ALA A 117 16.38 25.74 28.95
CA ALA A 117 16.45 25.68 30.42
C ALA A 117 17.67 24.93 30.93
N ILE A 118 17.94 23.75 30.39
CA ILE A 118 19.10 22.94 30.78
C ILE A 118 20.40 23.66 30.41
N THR A 119 20.45 24.36 29.28
CA THR A 119 21.67 25.09 28.89
C THR A 119 22.00 26.19 29.90
N VAL A 120 20.98 26.95 30.33
CA VAL A 120 21.12 27.95 31.40
C VAL A 120 21.53 27.29 32.72
N VAL A 121 20.83 26.24 33.14
CA VAL A 121 21.13 25.52 34.38
C VAL A 121 22.50 24.86 34.33
N ARG A 122 22.95 24.32 33.19
CA ARG A 122 24.28 23.74 32.99
C ARG A 122 25.38 24.80 33.06
N GLY A 123 25.13 26.00 32.55
CA GLY A 123 26.00 27.16 32.74
C GLY A 123 26.21 27.52 34.22
N VAL A 124 25.20 27.27 35.05
CA VAL A 124 25.26 27.44 36.52
C VAL A 124 25.82 26.19 37.23
N ASN A 125 25.54 24.98 36.71
CA ASN A 125 25.85 23.68 37.31
C ASN A 125 27.28 23.18 37.03
N THR A 126 28.06 23.86 36.20
CA THR A 126 29.53 23.67 36.10
C THR A 126 30.23 23.84 37.45
N LEU A 127 29.58 24.48 38.45
CA LEU A 127 30.08 24.60 39.82
C LEU A 127 29.59 23.53 40.81
N VAL A 128 28.45 22.86 40.59
CA VAL A 128 27.73 22.12 41.67
C VAL A 128 27.42 20.65 41.34
N GLY A 129 27.49 20.22 40.07
CA GLY A 129 27.44 18.80 39.70
C GLY A 129 26.13 18.08 40.05
N LEU A 130 24.97 18.67 39.74
CA LEU A 130 23.65 18.07 39.98
C LEU A 130 23.36 16.89 39.02
N PRO A 131 23.19 15.64 39.51
CA PRO A 131 22.94 14.45 38.68
C PRO A 131 21.65 14.54 37.85
N SER A 132 20.61 15.21 38.38
CA SER A 132 19.32 15.38 37.69
C SER A 132 19.44 16.17 36.40
N VAL A 133 20.37 17.15 36.32
CA VAL A 133 20.60 17.95 35.10
C VAL A 133 21.24 17.10 34.00
N SER A 134 22.13 16.17 34.38
CA SER A 134 22.73 15.22 33.44
C SER A 134 21.66 14.31 32.83
N LYS A 135 20.80 13.73 33.69
CA LYS A 135 19.70 12.84 33.27
C LYS A 135 18.72 13.53 32.31
N ILE A 136 18.25 14.72 32.66
CA ILE A 136 17.33 15.49 31.80
C ILE A 136 18.00 15.81 30.45
N SER A 137 19.29 16.12 30.42
CA SER A 137 19.99 16.35 29.15
C SER A 137 20.10 15.09 28.29
N THR A 138 20.30 13.92 28.88
CA THR A 138 20.31 12.65 28.15
C THR A 138 18.91 12.35 27.61
N ASP A 139 17.87 12.54 28.41
CA ASP A 139 16.47 12.34 28.01
C ASP A 139 16.09 13.28 26.84
N LEU A 140 16.50 14.55 26.87
CA LEU A 140 16.27 15.48 25.75
C LEU A 140 17.02 15.10 24.47
N ALA A 141 18.27 14.64 24.58
CA ALA A 141 19.02 14.20 23.41
C ALA A 141 18.38 12.96 22.77
N PHE A 142 17.87 12.05 23.60
CA PHE A 142 17.12 10.88 23.14
C PHE A 142 15.78 11.28 22.49
N LEU A 143 15.05 12.22 23.09
CA LEU A 143 13.81 12.77 22.51
C LEU A 143 14.03 13.39 21.13
N GLN A 144 15.13 14.13 20.93
CA GLN A 144 15.45 14.71 19.63
C GLN A 144 15.64 13.63 18.55
N ILE A 145 16.36 12.55 18.88
CA ILE A 145 16.57 11.42 17.96
C ILE A 145 15.22 10.78 17.59
N GLN A 146 14.33 10.59 18.57
CA GLN A 146 13.00 10.03 18.31
C GLN A 146 12.13 10.95 17.47
N LEU A 147 12.19 12.27 17.67
CA LEU A 147 11.50 13.24 16.83
C LEU A 147 12.02 13.25 15.40
N ASP A 148 13.33 13.18 15.20
CA ASP A 148 13.92 13.09 13.87
C ASP A 148 13.47 11.79 13.14
N GLU A 149 13.33 10.69 13.89
CA GLU A 149 12.78 9.43 13.36
C GLU A 149 11.29 9.54 13.02
N ILE A 150 10.49 10.20 13.87
CA ILE A 150 9.08 10.49 13.61
C ILE A 150 8.94 11.35 12.35
N ASP A 151 9.75 12.40 12.19
CA ASP A 151 9.72 13.27 11.01
C ASP A 151 10.07 12.50 9.73
N SER A 152 11.08 11.64 9.81
CA SER A 152 11.46 10.79 8.69
C SER A 152 10.35 9.83 8.27
N LEU A 153 9.63 9.24 9.23
CA LEU A 153 8.50 8.36 8.94
C LEU A 153 7.28 9.16 8.42
N LEU A 154 6.97 10.31 9.02
CA LEU A 154 5.86 11.17 8.56
C LEU A 154 6.07 11.69 7.14
N PHE A 155 7.32 11.93 6.74
CA PHE A 155 7.69 12.26 5.36
C PHE A 155 7.38 11.10 4.40
N ARG A 156 7.70 9.86 4.78
CA ARG A 156 7.36 8.68 3.96
C ARG A 156 5.86 8.45 3.83
N LEU A 157 5.09 8.87 4.84
CA LEU A 157 3.63 8.79 4.86
C LEU A 157 2.92 9.93 4.08
N GLU A 158 3.65 10.86 3.46
CA GLU A 158 3.05 11.97 2.68
C GLU A 158 2.22 11.47 1.48
N ASN A 159 2.57 10.31 0.93
CA ASN A 159 1.87 9.75 -0.22
C ASN A 159 0.59 8.98 0.14
N LEU A 160 0.21 8.87 1.42
CA LEU A 160 -0.99 8.15 1.83
C LEU A 160 -2.26 8.63 1.12
N THR A 161 -2.44 9.94 0.95
CA THR A 161 -3.58 10.52 0.23
C THR A 161 -3.57 10.18 -1.26
N LEU A 162 -2.38 10.05 -1.87
CA LEU A 162 -2.26 9.62 -3.25
C LEU A 162 -2.62 8.14 -3.40
N ILE A 163 -2.11 7.28 -2.51
CA ILE A 163 -2.48 5.85 -2.46
C ILE A 163 -3.99 5.70 -2.25
N GLN A 164 -4.59 6.50 -1.35
CA GLN A 164 -6.04 6.56 -1.12
C GLN A 164 -6.81 6.81 -2.41
N GLN A 165 -6.42 7.86 -3.13
CA GLN A 165 -7.10 8.26 -4.35
C GLN A 165 -6.99 7.18 -5.42
N GLU A 166 -5.79 6.62 -5.59
CA GLU A 166 -5.54 5.58 -6.60
C GLU A 166 -6.34 4.30 -6.32
N ILE A 167 -6.32 3.79 -5.08
CA ILE A 167 -7.10 2.60 -4.70
C ILE A 167 -8.61 2.88 -4.80
N SER A 168 -9.08 4.06 -4.42
CA SER A 168 -10.47 4.47 -4.57
C SER A 168 -10.93 4.52 -6.03
N ASP A 169 -10.08 5.03 -6.93
CA ASP A 169 -10.39 5.12 -8.35
C ASP A 169 -10.40 3.73 -9.00
N SER A 170 -9.43 2.87 -8.67
CA SER A 170 -9.42 1.48 -9.13
C SER A 170 -10.61 0.69 -8.60
N HIS A 171 -10.99 0.87 -7.33
CA HIS A 171 -12.18 0.25 -6.75
C HIS A 171 -13.44 0.63 -7.53
N ARG A 172 -13.66 1.94 -7.75
CA ARG A 172 -14.84 2.45 -8.47
C ARG A 172 -14.89 1.90 -9.90
N LYS A 173 -13.75 1.87 -10.58
CA LYS A 173 -13.66 1.43 -11.98
C LYS A 173 -13.85 -0.08 -12.12
N LEU A 174 -13.22 -0.89 -11.26
CA LEU A 174 -13.42 -2.33 -11.22
C LEU A 174 -14.87 -2.70 -10.93
N ASN A 175 -15.48 -2.04 -9.93
CA ASN A 175 -16.87 -2.30 -9.58
C ASN A 175 -17.81 -1.97 -10.77
N SER A 176 -17.63 -0.81 -11.39
CA SER A 176 -18.43 -0.42 -12.57
C SER A 176 -18.28 -1.41 -13.73
N LEU A 177 -17.06 -1.79 -14.08
CA LEU A 177 -16.79 -2.73 -15.19
C LEU A 177 -17.37 -4.11 -14.88
N PHE A 178 -17.25 -4.57 -13.63
CA PHE A 178 -17.76 -5.88 -13.23
C PHE A 178 -19.29 -5.93 -13.20
N GLU A 179 -19.96 -4.87 -12.73
CA GLU A 179 -21.42 -4.77 -12.79
C GLU A 179 -21.95 -4.78 -14.23
N GLU A 180 -21.28 -4.09 -15.15
CA GLU A 180 -21.61 -4.08 -16.58
C GLU A 180 -21.40 -5.47 -17.18
N TYR A 181 -20.27 -6.12 -16.88
CA TYR A 181 -19.99 -7.49 -17.29
C TYR A 181 -21.05 -8.48 -16.79
N GLN A 182 -21.51 -8.35 -15.55
CA GLN A 182 -22.56 -9.24 -15.01
C GLN A 182 -23.89 -9.11 -15.76
N LYS A 183 -24.21 -7.93 -16.30
CA LYS A 183 -25.44 -7.66 -17.07
C LYS A 183 -25.32 -8.12 -18.52
N GLU A 184 -24.22 -7.79 -19.17
CA GLU A 184 -24.06 -7.94 -20.62
C GLU A 184 -23.35 -9.24 -21.00
N LYS A 185 -22.55 -9.80 -20.09
CA LYS A 185 -21.67 -10.96 -20.32
C LYS A 185 -20.73 -10.75 -21.52
N ASP A 186 -20.36 -9.50 -21.78
CA ASP A 186 -19.41 -9.12 -22.83
C ASP A 186 -17.95 -9.41 -22.39
N ILE A 187 -17.25 -10.19 -23.20
CA ILE A 187 -15.85 -10.57 -22.96
C ILE A 187 -14.91 -9.36 -23.09
N GLU A 188 -15.25 -8.34 -23.89
CA GLU A 188 -14.42 -7.14 -24.00
C GLU A 188 -14.35 -6.38 -22.65
N LEU A 189 -15.40 -6.42 -21.84
CA LEU A 189 -15.40 -5.85 -20.49
C LEU A 189 -14.40 -6.57 -19.58
N LEU A 190 -14.24 -7.89 -19.74
CA LEU A 190 -13.23 -8.66 -19.00
C LEU A 190 -11.79 -8.23 -19.34
N PHE A 191 -11.52 -7.86 -20.60
CA PHE A 191 -10.20 -7.33 -20.98
C PHE A 191 -9.95 -5.91 -20.48
N ARG A 192 -11.02 -5.11 -20.27
CA ARG A 192 -10.90 -3.82 -19.58
C ARG A 192 -10.62 -4.00 -18.09
N ILE A 193 -11.24 -4.99 -17.46
CA ILE A 193 -10.97 -5.38 -16.07
C ILE A 193 -9.50 -5.82 -15.93
N GLU A 194 -8.99 -6.63 -16.85
CA GLU A 194 -7.58 -7.03 -16.86
C GLU A 194 -6.64 -5.81 -16.84
N LYS A 195 -6.88 -4.80 -17.70
CA LYS A 195 -6.07 -3.58 -17.73
C LYS A 195 -6.08 -2.82 -16.42
N GLU A 196 -7.19 -2.89 -15.69
CA GLU A 196 -7.31 -2.28 -14.38
C GLU A 196 -6.60 -3.10 -13.31
N LEU A 197 -6.58 -4.43 -13.41
CA LEU A 197 -5.81 -5.31 -12.53
C LEU A 197 -4.31 -5.27 -12.82
N ASP A 198 -3.93 -5.05 -14.08
CA ASP A 198 -2.56 -4.82 -14.57
C ASP A 198 -2.07 -3.40 -14.30
N SER A 199 -2.98 -2.50 -13.91
CA SER A 199 -2.59 -1.20 -13.38
C SER A 199 -1.76 -1.40 -12.10
N ASN A 200 -1.15 -0.32 -11.59
CA ASN A 200 -0.29 -0.40 -10.41
C ASN A 200 -1.00 -0.85 -9.11
N LEU A 201 -2.18 -1.48 -9.16
CA LEU A 201 -2.97 -1.97 -8.05
C LEU A 201 -2.19 -2.86 -7.08
N ILE A 202 -1.39 -3.81 -7.59
CA ILE A 202 -0.52 -4.63 -6.73
C ILE A 202 0.50 -3.74 -5.99
N TYR A 203 1.10 -2.77 -6.68
CA TYR A 203 2.04 -1.83 -6.07
C TYR A 203 1.35 -0.94 -5.03
N GLN A 204 0.14 -0.45 -5.29
CA GLN A 204 -0.64 0.36 -4.36
C GLN A 204 -1.01 -0.41 -3.09
N ILE A 205 -1.39 -1.70 -3.23
CA ILE A 205 -1.66 -2.58 -2.09
C ILE A 205 -0.38 -2.79 -1.25
N GLU A 206 0.77 -2.94 -1.91
CA GLU A 206 2.07 -3.09 -1.24
C GLU A 206 2.53 -1.78 -0.55
N ASP A 207 2.34 -0.64 -1.20
CA ASP A 207 2.65 0.68 -0.65
C ASP A 207 1.75 0.98 0.56
N LEU A 208 0.47 0.62 0.50
CA LEU A 208 -0.43 0.68 1.65
C LEU A 208 0.09 -0.21 2.80
N ARG A 209 0.49 -1.45 2.51
CA ARG A 209 1.05 -2.37 3.51
C ARG A 209 2.28 -1.78 4.19
N SER A 210 3.20 -1.20 3.42
CA SER A 210 4.38 -0.54 3.97
C SER A 210 4.00 0.67 4.82
N SER A 211 3.14 1.54 4.30
CA SER A 211 2.69 2.76 4.99
C SER A 211 1.94 2.45 6.29
N THR A 212 1.22 1.34 6.35
CA THR A 212 0.53 0.89 7.58
C THR A 212 1.52 0.55 8.69
N VAL A 213 2.62 -0.14 8.36
CA VAL A 213 3.69 -0.47 9.32
C VAL A 213 4.37 0.82 9.81
N GLU A 214 4.62 1.75 8.91
CA GLU A 214 5.24 3.03 9.25
C GLU A 214 4.33 3.90 10.13
N ALA A 215 3.04 3.99 9.81
CA ALA A 215 2.05 4.72 10.60
C ALA A 215 1.94 4.15 12.03
N HIS A 216 1.91 2.82 12.17
CA HIS A 216 1.94 2.16 13.48
C HIS A 216 3.19 2.55 14.28
N LYS A 217 4.37 2.44 13.66
CA LYS A 217 5.64 2.79 14.30
C LYS A 217 5.68 4.26 14.73
N VAL A 218 5.14 5.16 13.92
CA VAL A 218 5.06 6.59 14.22
C VAL A 218 4.22 6.86 15.47
N LEU A 219 3.07 6.20 15.62
CA LEU A 219 2.24 6.34 16.82
C LEU A 219 2.94 5.80 18.08
N GLU A 220 3.60 4.64 17.98
CA GLU A 220 4.37 4.07 19.09
C GLU A 220 5.52 5.00 19.54
N LEU A 221 6.29 5.53 18.59
CA LEU A 221 7.36 6.49 18.88
C LEU A 221 6.80 7.76 19.51
N SER A 222 5.67 8.27 19.01
CA SER A 222 5.02 9.45 19.56
C SER A 222 4.57 9.23 21.01
N SER A 223 4.11 8.02 21.34
CA SER A 223 3.74 7.66 22.72
C SER A 223 4.95 7.61 23.65
N SER A 224 6.07 7.09 23.15
CA SER A 224 7.36 7.11 23.86
C SER A 224 7.86 8.53 24.12
N VAL A 225 7.75 9.41 23.11
CA VAL A 225 8.09 10.83 23.21
C VAL A 225 7.22 11.53 24.25
N LEU A 226 5.89 11.37 24.19
CA LEU A 226 4.97 11.99 25.14
C LEU A 226 5.24 11.55 26.58
N THR A 227 5.45 10.24 26.79
CA THR A 227 5.81 9.68 28.10
C THR A 227 7.10 10.30 28.64
N THR A 228 8.10 10.47 27.79
CA THR A 228 9.41 11.00 28.19
C THR A 228 9.32 12.50 28.48
N VAL A 229 8.62 13.27 27.65
CA VAL A 229 8.31 14.69 27.90
C VAL A 229 7.60 14.90 29.24
N ASN A 230 6.59 14.08 29.55
CA ASN A 230 5.87 14.14 30.82
C ASN A 230 6.79 13.84 32.03
N LYS A 231 7.65 12.82 31.93
CA LYS A 231 8.66 12.52 32.96
C LYS A 231 9.66 13.67 33.12
N THR A 232 10.15 14.24 32.02
CA THR A 232 11.06 15.39 32.02
C THR A 232 10.42 16.61 32.66
N ARG A 233 9.16 16.91 32.36
CA ARG A 233 8.38 17.98 33.00
C ARG A 233 8.30 17.78 34.52
N SER A 234 7.99 16.56 34.97
CA SER A 234 7.92 16.22 36.41
C SER A 234 9.27 16.35 37.12
N LEU A 235 10.37 15.93 36.48
CA LEU A 235 11.71 16.13 37.03
C LEU A 235 12.08 17.60 37.11
N PHE A 236 11.68 18.39 36.10
CA PHE A 236 11.93 19.82 36.06
C PHE A 236 11.15 20.58 37.14
N SER A 237 9.86 20.27 37.33
CA SER A 237 9.05 20.84 38.42
C SER A 237 9.62 20.49 39.79
N SER A 238 10.10 19.25 39.98
CA SER A 238 10.78 18.84 41.21
C SER A 238 12.06 19.64 41.48
N ILE A 239 12.85 19.95 40.45
CA ILE A 239 14.04 20.82 40.57
C ILE A 239 13.63 22.25 40.91
N GLN A 240 12.57 22.78 40.32
CA GLN A 240 12.06 24.13 40.59
C GLN A 240 11.53 24.27 42.02
N GLU A 241 10.81 23.26 42.53
CA GLU A 241 10.33 23.21 43.91
C GLU A 241 11.49 23.09 44.91
N MET A 242 12.47 22.24 44.61
CA MET A 242 13.69 22.13 45.42
C MET A 242 14.50 23.44 45.41
N GLY A 243 14.53 24.13 44.26
CA GLY A 243 15.14 25.45 44.05
C GLY A 243 14.41 26.62 44.71
N LYS A 244 13.14 26.46 45.11
CA LYS A 244 12.42 27.41 45.98
C LYS A 244 13.00 27.49 47.40
N SER A 245 13.94 26.61 47.75
CA SER A 245 14.78 26.67 48.96
C SER A 245 16.16 27.30 48.70
N ALA A 246 16.54 27.47 47.43
CA ALA A 246 17.82 28.02 46.95
C ALA A 246 17.57 29.25 46.06
N ILE A 247 16.67 30.12 46.53
CA ILE A 247 16.18 31.32 45.86
C ILE A 247 17.35 32.28 45.65
N ASP A 248 17.78 32.44 44.39
CA ASP A 248 18.13 33.73 43.76
C ASP A 248 18.71 33.56 42.35
N ALA A 249 19.12 32.36 41.93
CA ALA A 249 19.76 32.18 40.61
C ALA A 249 18.78 32.09 39.41
N ILE A 250 17.47 32.01 39.63
CA ILE A 250 16.49 31.62 38.60
C ILE A 250 15.31 32.61 38.57
N GLN A 251 15.59 33.90 38.31
CA GLN A 251 14.54 34.89 38.02
C GLN A 251 14.01 34.84 36.57
N PHE A 252 14.52 33.94 35.73
CA PHE A 252 14.15 33.86 34.30
C PHE A 252 12.82 33.12 34.02
N TRP A 253 12.26 32.34 34.96
CA TRP A 253 11.21 31.34 34.68
C TRP A 253 9.79 31.70 35.15
N LYS A 254 9.52 32.98 35.43
CA LYS A 254 8.22 33.40 35.98
C LYS A 254 7.14 33.69 34.92
N GLU A 255 7.41 33.44 33.64
CA GLU A 255 6.57 33.96 32.53
C GLU A 255 5.77 32.93 31.72
N ASP A 256 5.71 31.64 32.09
CA ASP A 256 4.97 30.66 31.27
C ASP A 256 4.04 29.74 32.07
N GLU A 257 3.22 30.31 32.95
CA GLU A 257 2.15 29.60 33.70
C GLU A 257 0.88 29.30 32.84
N GLY A 258 1.02 29.22 31.51
CA GLY A 258 -0.12 29.24 30.58
C GLY A 258 -0.43 27.96 29.78
N GLY A 259 0.06 26.78 30.17
CA GLY A 259 -0.18 25.52 29.41
C GLY A 259 -0.72 24.39 30.28
N SER A 260 -2.04 24.23 30.28
CA SER A 260 -2.82 23.43 31.24
C SER A 260 -2.59 21.91 31.12
N GLU A 261 -2.50 21.23 32.27
CA GLU A 261 -2.47 19.75 32.37
C GLU A 261 -3.64 19.05 31.65
N MET A 262 -4.74 19.76 31.38
CA MET A 262 -5.91 19.20 30.67
C MET A 262 -5.65 18.86 29.19
N GLU A 263 -4.73 19.54 28.49
CA GLU A 263 -4.42 19.27 27.07
C GLU A 263 -3.47 18.07 26.89
N ALA A 264 -2.60 17.81 27.88
CA ALA A 264 -1.66 16.69 27.83
C ALA A 264 -2.35 15.34 28.08
N GLU A 265 -3.30 15.30 29.03
CA GLU A 265 -4.10 14.09 29.30
C GLU A 265 -5.06 13.73 28.15
N SER A 266 -5.61 14.73 27.45
CA SER A 266 -6.45 14.47 26.27
C SER A 266 -5.63 13.90 25.11
N MET A 267 -4.42 14.45 24.88
CA MET A 267 -3.51 13.99 23.83
C MET A 267 -3.02 12.55 24.08
N GLU A 268 -2.70 12.18 25.32
CA GLU A 268 -2.31 10.82 25.67
C GLU A 268 -3.43 9.80 25.43
N LYS A 269 -4.67 10.15 25.83
CA LYS A 269 -5.85 9.29 25.62
C LYS A 269 -6.17 9.11 24.13
N GLU A 270 -6.09 10.20 23.35
CA GLU A 270 -6.32 10.15 21.89
C GLU A 270 -5.22 9.35 21.18
N LEU A 271 -3.97 9.46 21.60
CA LEU A 271 -2.86 8.68 21.05
C LEU A 271 -2.99 7.19 21.36
N VAL A 272 -3.31 6.82 22.61
CA VAL A 272 -3.57 5.42 22.98
C VAL A 272 -4.74 4.86 22.18
N ALA A 273 -5.84 5.61 22.06
CA ALA A 273 -6.97 5.19 21.24
C ALA A 273 -6.59 5.00 19.77
N SER A 274 -5.70 5.84 19.24
CA SER A 274 -5.20 5.74 17.86
C SER A 274 -4.33 4.48 17.67
N ILE A 275 -3.43 4.20 18.62
CA ILE A 275 -2.62 2.96 18.64
C ILE A 275 -3.54 1.74 18.68
N ASP A 276 -4.50 1.69 19.60
CA ASP A 276 -5.42 0.56 19.76
C ASP A 276 -6.25 0.33 18.49
N ARG A 277 -6.68 1.40 17.81
CA ARG A 277 -7.45 1.32 16.56
C ARG A 277 -6.65 0.69 15.42
N ILE A 278 -5.33 0.91 15.37
CA ILE A 278 -4.48 0.42 14.28
C ILE A 278 -3.57 -0.75 14.66
N GLU A 279 -3.61 -1.22 15.90
CA GLU A 279 -2.72 -2.28 16.45
C GLU A 279 -2.70 -3.54 15.56
N LYS A 280 -3.88 -3.94 15.07
CA LYS A 280 -4.03 -5.17 14.27
C LYS A 280 -3.86 -4.94 12.77
N LEU A 281 -3.98 -3.69 12.30
CA LEU A 281 -3.96 -3.38 10.87
C LEU A 281 -2.70 -3.89 10.16
N PRO A 282 -1.46 -3.74 10.67
CA PRO A 282 -0.28 -4.27 9.99
C PRO A 282 -0.37 -5.76 9.67
N ARG A 283 -0.92 -6.56 10.59
CA ARG A 283 -1.07 -8.01 10.42
C ARG A 283 -2.23 -8.33 9.49
N GLU A 284 -3.38 -7.70 9.70
CA GLU A 284 -4.58 -7.90 8.89
C GLU A 284 -4.33 -7.52 7.42
N LEU A 285 -3.67 -6.39 7.19
CA LEU A 285 -3.35 -5.90 5.85
C LEU A 285 -2.29 -6.76 5.17
N THR A 286 -1.33 -7.31 5.91
CA THR A 286 -0.38 -8.32 5.37
C THR A 286 -1.09 -9.60 4.93
N GLN A 287 -2.09 -10.06 5.67
CA GLN A 287 -2.85 -11.25 5.28
C GLN A 287 -3.76 -10.96 4.09
N ARG A 288 -4.47 -9.82 4.12
CA ARG A 288 -5.36 -9.41 3.04
C ARG A 288 -4.58 -9.18 1.75
N SER A 289 -3.46 -8.45 1.79
CA SER A 289 -2.63 -8.17 0.59
C SER A 289 -2.20 -9.45 -0.12
N LYS A 290 -1.74 -10.45 0.63
CA LYS A 290 -1.38 -11.76 0.06
C LYS A 290 -2.56 -12.43 -0.63
N SER A 291 -3.73 -12.39 0.01
CA SER A 291 -4.96 -12.95 -0.56
C SER A 291 -5.37 -12.20 -1.83
N SER A 292 -5.46 -10.88 -1.78
CA SER A 292 -5.87 -10.05 -2.91
C SER A 292 -4.90 -10.16 -4.08
N ILE A 293 -3.58 -10.12 -3.85
CA ILE A 293 -2.56 -10.32 -4.91
C ILE A 293 -2.69 -11.72 -5.54
N THR A 294 -2.98 -12.74 -4.74
CA THR A 294 -3.21 -14.10 -5.27
C THR A 294 -4.46 -14.15 -6.14
N SER A 295 -5.57 -13.55 -5.71
CA SER A 295 -6.81 -13.46 -6.49
C SER A 295 -6.62 -12.67 -7.78
N ILE A 296 -5.91 -11.52 -7.71
CA ILE A 296 -5.56 -10.71 -8.89
C ILE A 296 -4.78 -11.54 -9.91
N SER A 297 -3.72 -12.22 -9.45
CA SER A 297 -2.89 -13.07 -10.32
C SER A 297 -3.68 -14.22 -10.93
N LEU A 298 -4.59 -14.82 -10.17
CA LEU A 298 -5.47 -15.88 -10.66
C LEU A 298 -6.41 -15.34 -11.75
N VAL A 299 -7.07 -14.21 -11.53
CA VAL A 299 -7.94 -13.57 -12.54
C VAL A 299 -7.16 -13.24 -13.81
N GLN A 300 -5.98 -12.62 -13.69
CA GLN A 300 -5.10 -12.32 -14.84
C GLN A 300 -4.77 -13.59 -15.64
N LYS A 301 -4.39 -14.67 -14.95
CA LYS A 301 -4.08 -15.96 -15.60
C LYS A 301 -5.29 -16.52 -16.35
N GLU A 302 -6.47 -16.51 -15.73
CA GLU A 302 -7.68 -17.04 -16.36
C GLU A 302 -8.16 -16.18 -17.54
N LEU A 303 -7.94 -14.86 -17.49
CA LEU A 303 -8.22 -13.96 -18.61
C LEU A 303 -7.33 -14.26 -19.83
N GLN A 304 -6.08 -14.67 -19.63
CA GLN A 304 -5.21 -15.14 -20.71
C GLN A 304 -5.76 -16.41 -21.37
N THR A 305 -6.32 -17.34 -20.57
CA THR A 305 -7.00 -18.53 -21.12
C THR A 305 -8.19 -18.13 -22.00
N ILE A 306 -8.99 -17.14 -21.57
CA ILE A 306 -10.12 -16.63 -22.36
C ILE A 306 -9.63 -15.99 -23.67
N LYS A 307 -8.58 -15.17 -23.65
CA LYS A 307 -8.00 -14.58 -24.88
C LYS A 307 -7.59 -15.63 -25.89
N ILE A 308 -6.91 -16.68 -25.44
CA ILE A 308 -6.50 -17.80 -26.31
C ILE A 308 -7.74 -18.49 -26.89
N ALA A 309 -8.77 -18.69 -26.08
CA ALA A 309 -10.01 -19.32 -26.52
C ALA A 309 -10.78 -18.49 -27.56
N GLU A 310 -10.82 -17.17 -27.41
CA GLU A 310 -11.42 -16.26 -28.40
C GLU A 310 -10.65 -16.32 -29.73
N LEU A 311 -9.31 -16.28 -29.71
CA LEU A 311 -8.48 -16.40 -30.91
C LEU A 311 -8.78 -17.69 -31.69
N ILE A 312 -8.80 -18.84 -31.00
CA ILE A 312 -9.07 -20.15 -31.62
C ILE A 312 -10.51 -20.27 -32.12
N SER A 313 -11.46 -19.59 -31.47
CA SER A 313 -12.89 -19.66 -31.85
C SER A 313 -13.26 -18.74 -33.00
N SER A 314 -12.48 -17.67 -33.19
CA SER A 314 -12.64 -16.66 -34.26
C SER A 314 -11.98 -17.04 -35.60
N GLU A 315 -11.15 -18.09 -35.63
CA GLU A 315 -10.67 -18.79 -36.83
C GLU A 315 -11.63 -19.91 -37.27
#